data_AF-A0A3P8M4H7-F1
#
_entry.id   AF-A0A3P8M4H7-F1
#
_cell.length_a   1.000
_cell.length_b   1.000
_cell.length_c   1.000
_cell.angle_alpha   90.00
_cell.angle_beta   90.00
_cell.angle_gamma   90.00
#
_symmetry.space_group_name_H-M   'P 1'
#
loop_
_entity.id
_entity.type
_entity.pdbx_description
1 polymer ?
#
loop_
_entity_poly.entity_id
_entity_poly.type
_entity_poly.pdbx_seq_one_letter_code
_entity_poly.pdbx_strand_id
1 'polypeptide(L)'
;MSELEERIAQLEKIVSELQLSEHASRIAITILSSVVNSVSHAPGLLAKSYDDAATKAGPISFDFPTPEGYKEKLHQQVLSLLSKNEESH
;
A
#
# COMPACT_ATOMS: atom_id res chain seq x y z
N MET A 1 -0.55 -2.90 -36.88
CA MET A 1 -1.03 -3.68 -35.72
C MET A 1 -2.52 -3.79 -35.82
N SER A 2 -3.10 -4.90 -35.34
CA SER A 2 -4.55 -4.99 -35.17
C SER A 2 -5.00 -4.15 -33.97
N GLU A 3 -6.28 -3.75 -33.95
CA GLU A 3 -6.88 -3.05 -32.81
C GLU A 3 -6.69 -3.82 -31.49
N LEU A 4 -6.71 -5.16 -31.55
CA LEU A 4 -6.46 -6.01 -30.40
C LEU A 4 -5.01 -5.88 -29.89
N GLU A 5 -4.02 -5.89 -30.80
CA GLU A 5 -2.61 -5.73 -30.43
C GLU A 5 -2.34 -4.36 -29.80
N GLU A 6 -2.98 -3.30 -30.30
CA GLU A 6 -2.86 -1.96 -29.70
C GLU A 6 -3.46 -1.90 -28.30
N ARG A 7 -4.62 -2.54 -28.08
CA ARG A 7 -5.24 -2.62 -26.75
C ARG A 7 -4.40 -3.44 -25.78
N ILE A 8 -3.76 -4.52 -26.24
CA ILE A 8 -2.84 -5.32 -25.42
C ILE A 8 -1.64 -4.48 -25.01
N ALA A 9 -0.99 -3.81 -25.98
CA ALA A 9 0.17 -2.96 -25.70
C ALA A 9 -0.17 -1.81 -24.73
N GLN A 10 -1.37 -1.23 -24.82
CA GLN A 10 -1.85 -0.22 -23.87
C GLN A 10 -2.02 -0.80 -22.46
N LEU A 11 -2.62 -1.98 -22.32
CA LEU A 11 -2.78 -2.64 -21.03
C LEU A 11 -1.43 -2.99 -20.39
N GLU A 12 -0.48 -3.52 -21.18
CA GLU A 12 0.87 -3.84 -20.71
C GLU A 12 1.60 -2.60 -20.20
N LYS A 13 1.44 -1.46 -20.90
CA LYS A 13 1.99 -0.18 -20.46
C LYS A 13 1.37 0.27 -19.13
N ILE A 14 0.04 0.23 -19.01
CA ILE A 14 -0.66 0.61 -17.76
C ILE A 14 -0.20 -0.28 -16.61
N VAL A 15 -0.11 -1.59 -16.82
CA VAL A 15 0.38 -2.54 -15.79
C VAL A 15 1.81 -2.19 -15.37
N SER A 16 2.69 -1.89 -16.33
CA SER A 16 4.08 -1.53 -16.03
C SER A 16 4.17 -0.23 -15.22
N GLU A 17 3.38 0.78 -15.58
CA GLU A 17 3.31 2.05 -14.83
C GLU A 17 2.77 1.86 -13.42
N LEU A 18 1.72 1.05 -13.25
CA LEU A 18 1.15 0.72 -11.94
C LEU A 18 2.15 -0.04 -11.07
N GLN A 19 2.89 -1.00 -11.63
CA GLN A 19 3.92 -1.75 -10.91
C GLN A 19 5.06 -0.84 -10.43
N LEU A 20 5.53 0.07 -11.30
CA LEU A 20 6.56 1.03 -10.92
C LEU A 20 6.07 1.97 -9.82
N SER A 21 4.85 2.51 -9.95
CA SER A 21 4.27 3.39 -8.94
C SER A 21 4.08 2.66 -7.61
N GLU A 22 3.60 1.41 -7.62
CA GLU A 22 3.43 0.61 -6.41
C GLU A 22 4.77 0.40 -5.70
N HIS A 23 5.81 0.03 -6.46
CA HIS A 23 7.14 -0.17 -5.93
C HIS A 23 7.72 1.11 -5.31
N ALA A 24 7.60 2.24 -6.02
CA ALA A 24 8.05 3.54 -5.54
C ALA A 24 7.31 3.96 -4.25
N SER A 25 5.98 3.79 -4.20
CA SER A 25 5.19 4.05 -3.00
C SER A 25 5.62 3.17 -1.83
N ARG A 26 5.89 1.88 -2.08
CA ARG A 26 6.34 0.94 -1.04
C ARG A 26 7.67 1.37 -0.42
N ILE A 27 8.63 1.81 -1.24
CA ILE A 27 9.92 2.33 -0.77
C ILE A 27 9.71 3.61 0.03
N ALA A 28 8.96 4.58 -0.51
CA ALA A 28 8.72 5.86 0.15
C ALA A 28 8.04 5.67 1.51
N ILE A 29 6.98 4.85 1.59
CA ILE A 29 6.29 4.53 2.84
C ILE A 29 7.22 3.82 3.82
N THR A 30 8.05 2.88 3.35
CA THR A 30 9.01 2.19 4.22
C THR A 30 10.00 3.18 4.84
N ILE A 31 10.62 4.06 4.04
CA ILE A 31 11.57 5.05 4.53
C ILE A 31 10.89 6.00 5.52
N LEU A 32 9.72 6.55 5.17
CA LEU A 32 8.98 7.46 6.04
C LEU A 32 8.57 6.78 7.35
N SER A 33 8.12 5.52 7.28
CA SER A 33 7.71 4.77 8.46
C SER A 33 8.90 4.50 9.38
N SER A 34 10.05 4.11 8.83
CA SER A 34 11.29 3.94 9.59
C SER A 34 11.73 5.23 10.28
N VAL A 35 11.72 6.36 9.56
CA VAL A 35 12.09 7.68 10.11
C VAL A 35 11.14 8.09 11.24
N VAL A 36 9.84 7.93 11.06
CA VAL A 36 8.86 8.30 12.11
C VAL A 36 8.98 7.37 13.30
N ASN A 37 9.13 6.06 13.09
CA ASN A 37 9.28 5.12 14.19
C ASN A 37 10.59 5.32 14.97
N SER A 38 11.69 5.73 14.32
CA SER A 38 12.95 6.05 14.99
C SER A 38 12.87 7.36 15.80
N VAL A 39 12.15 8.36 15.30
CA VAL A 39 11.97 9.66 15.98
C VAL A 39 10.92 9.61 17.10
N SER A 40 9.90 8.76 16.98
CA SER A 40 8.74 8.78 17.89
C SER A 40 8.98 8.14 19.26
N HIS A 41 10.16 7.55 19.52
CA HIS A 41 10.45 6.72 20.71
C HIS A 41 9.39 5.62 20.98
N ALA A 42 8.53 5.35 20.02
CA ALA A 42 7.39 4.45 20.12
C ALA A 42 7.33 3.58 18.84
N PRO A 43 8.16 2.53 18.77
CA PRO A 43 8.14 1.53 17.72
C PRO A 43 6.70 1.08 17.38
N GLY A 44 6.31 1.16 16.10
CA GLY A 44 4.98 0.74 15.64
C GLY A 44 3.84 1.75 15.89
N LEU A 45 4.15 2.98 16.29
CA LEU A 45 3.16 4.05 16.49
C LEU A 45 2.30 4.27 15.24
N LEU A 46 2.90 4.25 14.05
CA LEU A 46 2.19 4.46 12.80
C LEU A 46 1.18 3.34 12.50
N ALA A 47 1.57 2.08 12.69
CA ALA A 47 0.69 0.94 12.47
C ALA A 47 -0.50 0.97 13.43
N LYS A 48 -0.26 1.25 14.72
CA LYS A 48 -1.32 1.40 15.72
C LYS A 48 -2.26 2.56 15.40
N SER A 49 -1.70 3.70 15.00
CA SER A 49 -2.50 4.89 14.63
C SER A 49 -3.38 4.60 13.42
N TYR A 50 -2.86 3.86 12.44
CA TYR A 50 -3.65 3.40 11.29
C TYR A 50 -4.75 2.42 11.70
N ASP A 51 -4.46 1.44 12.55
CA ASP A 51 -5.45 0.45 12.99
C ASP A 51 -6.60 1.10 13.77
N ASP A 52 -6.25 2.00 14.69
CA ASP A 52 -7.20 2.80 15.45
C ASP A 52 -8.06 3.67 14.52
N ALA A 53 -7.46 4.28 13.50
CA ALA A 53 -8.16 5.09 12.52
C ALA A 53 -9.06 4.23 11.61
N ALA A 54 -8.58 3.08 11.15
CA ALA A 54 -9.32 2.17 10.28
C ALA A 54 -10.56 1.59 10.98
N THR A 55 -10.44 1.29 12.28
CA THR A 55 -11.55 0.84 13.12
C THR A 55 -12.61 1.94 13.32
N LYS A 56 -12.19 3.21 13.34
CA LYS A 56 -13.07 4.39 13.54
C LYS A 56 -13.65 4.96 12.24
N ALA A 57 -12.97 4.80 11.11
CA ALA A 57 -13.31 5.44 9.84
C ALA A 57 -14.57 4.86 9.15
N GLY A 58 -15.20 3.84 9.71
CA GLY A 58 -16.36 3.18 9.11
C GLY A 58 -15.99 2.32 7.91
N PRO A 59 -16.98 1.85 7.12
CA PRO A 59 -16.73 1.00 5.97
C PRO A 59 -15.93 1.73 4.89
N ILE A 60 -14.77 1.21 4.51
CA ILE A 60 -14.03 1.66 3.32
C ILE A 60 -14.91 1.38 2.10
N SER A 61 -15.28 2.44 1.38
CA SER A 61 -15.94 2.33 0.08
C SER A 61 -14.88 2.20 -1.00
N PHE A 62 -15.03 1.20 -1.86
CA PHE A 62 -14.20 1.06 -3.05
C PHE A 62 -15.00 1.52 -4.26
N ASP A 63 -14.37 2.32 -5.13
CA ASP A 63 -15.01 2.83 -6.36
C ASP A 63 -15.19 1.73 -7.44
N PHE A 64 -14.77 0.50 -7.13
CA PHE A 64 -14.75 -0.63 -8.04
C PHE A 64 -15.10 -1.94 -7.30
N PRO A 65 -15.64 -2.95 -8.00
CA PRO A 65 -15.90 -4.25 -7.40
C PRO A 65 -14.59 -4.86 -6.90
N THR A 66 -14.57 -5.21 -5.61
CA THR A 66 -13.42 -5.85 -4.98
C THR A 66 -13.74 -7.32 -4.69
N PRO A 67 -12.76 -8.21 -4.83
CA PRO A 67 -12.95 -9.62 -4.50
C PRO A 67 -13.16 -9.80 -2.99
N GLU A 68 -13.77 -10.91 -2.59
CA GLU A 68 -13.95 -11.26 -1.18
C GLU A 68 -12.59 -11.30 -0.45
N GLY A 69 -12.54 -10.71 0.75
CA GLY A 69 -11.31 -10.62 1.55
C GLY A 69 -10.33 -9.54 1.09
N TYR A 70 -10.63 -8.75 0.06
CA TYR A 70 -9.74 -7.70 -0.43
C TYR A 70 -9.45 -6.63 0.62
N LYS A 71 -10.49 -6.21 1.36
CA LYS A 71 -10.36 -5.19 2.41
C LYS A 71 -9.41 -5.64 3.52
N GLU A 72 -9.54 -6.89 3.95
CA GLU A 72 -8.71 -7.50 4.98
C GLU A 72 -7.26 -7.61 4.51
N LYS A 73 -7.04 -8.05 3.26
CA LYS A 73 -5.71 -8.10 2.65
C LYS A 73 -5.08 -6.71 2.52
N LEU A 74 -5.86 -5.71 2.09
CA LEU A 74 -5.40 -4.33 2.01
C LEU A 74 -4.98 -3.81 3.38
N HIS A 75 -5.81 -4.03 4.40
CA HIS A 75 -5.54 -3.61 5.76
C HIS A 75 -4.25 -4.26 6.32
N GLN A 76 -4.08 -5.58 6.13
CA GLN A 76 -2.85 -6.28 6.52
C GLN A 76 -1.61 -5.76 5.78
N GLN A 77 -1.75 -5.44 4.49
CA GLN A 77 -0.65 -4.89 3.70
C GLN A 77 -0.23 -3.51 4.21
N VAL A 78 -1.19 -2.63 4.55
CA VAL A 78 -0.88 -1.31 5.12
C VAL A 78 -0.22 -1.44 6.49
N LEU A 79 -0.73 -2.30 7.38
CA LEU A 79 -0.11 -2.56 8.68
C LEU A 79 1.34 -3.02 8.54
N SER A 80 1.62 -3.95 7.62
CA SER A 80 2.97 -4.46 7.35
C SER A 80 3.94 -3.34 6.91
N LEU A 81 3.48 -2.41 6.07
CA LEU A 81 4.31 -1.29 5.62
C LEU A 81 4.62 -0.29 6.73
N LEU A 82 3.64 0.00 7.60
CA LEU A 82 3.76 1.00 8.66
C LEU A 82 4.45 0.47 9.93
N SER A 83 4.48 -0.86 10.11
CA SER A 83 5.11 -1.52 11.26
C SER A 83 6.63 -1.68 11.10
N LYS A 84 7.20 -1.29 9.93
CA LYS A 84 8.63 -1.40 9.71
C LYS A 84 9.38 -0.41 10.59
N ASN A 85 10.28 -0.94 11.40
CA ASN A 85 11.34 -0.18 12.03
C ASN A 85 12.63 -0.46 11.26
N GLU A 86 13.54 0.51 11.27
CA GLU A 86 14.92 0.36 10.84
C GLU A 86 15.64 -0.66 11.76
N GLU A 87 15.40 -1.96 11.60
CA GLU A 87 16.29 -2.99 12.17
C GLU A 87 16.48 -4.17 11.21
N SER A 88 17.77 -4.40 10.92
CA SER A 88 18.44 -5.60 10.39
C SER A 88 18.69 -5.70 8.88
N HIS A 89 19.68 -4.92 8.40
CA HIS A 89 20.80 -5.49 7.63
C HIS A 89 22.13 -4.92 8.14
#